data_AF-A0A7S2F6W4-F1
#
_entry.id   AF-A0A7S2F6W4-F1
#
_cell.length_a   1.000
_cell.length_b   1.000
_cell.length_c   1.000
_cell.angle_alpha   90.00
_cell.angle_beta   90.00
_cell.angle_gamma   90.00
#
_symmetry.space_group_name_H-M   'P 1'
#
loop_
_entity.id
_entity.type
_entity.pdbx_description
1 polymer ?
#
loop_
_entity_poly.entity_id
_entity_poly.type
_entity_poly.pdbx_seq_one_letter_code
_entity_poly.pdbx_strand_id
1 'polypeptide(L)'
;VSPWYRTFPGISRPMMESRARAMPTAILAFICFVCLLSGVACQSYWGDEEILVQRSALIRNGGGESLEAAARSDMGTSWVTGPYGACSSSCMQKARTVTCRQVEDDTEMPLACVADAKPAAHTKCSCELEVCVSTAEGCASGVEIEGQVLPEVDHMEDVGCFKLVGSDSTQCPSVVVRDLACMEHTSTTLCSSGLAFFRSCASEHLTGKACSAFCLEKGMDLSGIVDGAECRCGASVLNGAIWHEGVPRDGLAMKLEQLELADSGTCPLSIRRFKEPYVTHGIPVKYQLQTIMDEAYVDSIVKGAPFDPEAEEEL
;
A
#
# COMPACT_ATOMS: atom_id res chain seq x y z
N VAL A 1 27.26 -29.05 40.43
CA VAL A 1 27.58 -30.46 40.14
C VAL A 1 27.05 -30.79 38.76
N SER A 2 27.89 -30.67 37.74
CA SER A 2 27.77 -31.39 36.45
C SER A 2 27.96 -32.91 36.73
N PRO A 3 27.72 -33.89 35.82
CA PRO A 3 28.16 -33.84 34.42
C PRO A 3 27.48 -34.75 33.32
N TRP A 4 27.99 -34.58 32.09
CA TRP A 4 27.99 -35.41 30.85
C TRP A 4 26.69 -35.55 30.01
N TYR A 5 26.56 -34.91 28.82
CA TYR A 5 27.19 -35.11 27.48
C TYR A 5 26.92 -36.45 26.77
N ARG A 6 26.14 -36.41 25.68
CA ARG A 6 26.42 -37.13 24.42
C ARG A 6 26.00 -36.30 23.19
N THR A 7 26.97 -36.16 22.31
CA THR A 7 26.97 -35.60 20.95
C THR A 7 26.42 -36.58 19.91
N PHE A 8 25.74 -36.07 18.87
CA PHE A 8 25.70 -36.68 17.53
C PHE A 8 25.75 -35.58 16.45
N PRO A 9 26.28 -35.90 15.24
CA PRO A 9 26.94 -34.94 14.35
C PRO A 9 26.05 -34.41 13.22
N GLY A 10 26.63 -33.44 12.50
CA GLY A 10 25.97 -32.56 11.55
C GLY A 10 25.44 -33.19 10.28
N ILE A 11 24.41 -32.54 9.76
CA ILE A 11 23.95 -32.66 8.37
C ILE A 11 23.93 -31.24 7.81
N SER A 12 24.99 -30.93 7.06
CA SER A 12 25.13 -29.73 6.24
C SER A 12 24.15 -29.84 5.07
N ARG A 13 23.21 -28.90 4.94
CA ARG A 13 22.37 -28.77 3.74
C ARG A 13 23.12 -27.92 2.70
N PRO A 14 23.19 -28.36 1.43
CA PRO A 14 23.87 -27.61 0.38
C PRO A 14 23.03 -26.42 -0.12
N MET A 15 23.74 -25.32 -0.42
CA MET A 15 23.28 -24.18 -1.24
C MET A 15 22.75 -24.69 -2.58
N MET A 16 21.52 -24.31 -2.94
CA MET A 16 21.06 -24.33 -4.33
C MET A 16 21.48 -23.03 -4.98
N GLU A 17 22.56 -23.11 -5.75
CA GLU A 17 23.05 -22.08 -6.66
C GLU A 17 22.26 -22.20 -7.98
N SER A 18 21.42 -21.22 -8.28
CA SER A 18 20.68 -21.15 -9.55
C SER A 18 21.63 -20.80 -10.69
N ARG A 19 22.09 -21.82 -11.43
CA ARG A 19 22.82 -21.64 -12.69
C ARG A 19 21.84 -21.41 -13.84
N ALA A 20 21.67 -20.15 -14.24
CA ALA A 20 21.17 -19.81 -15.57
C ALA A 20 22.13 -20.39 -16.62
N ARG A 21 21.66 -21.36 -17.41
CA ARG A 21 22.44 -21.90 -18.54
C ARG A 21 22.38 -20.89 -19.68
N ALA A 22 23.47 -20.16 -19.88
CA ALA A 22 23.72 -19.45 -21.13
C ALA A 22 23.71 -20.47 -22.29
N MET A 23 22.84 -20.27 -23.28
CA MET A 23 22.90 -21.02 -24.53
C MET A 23 24.23 -20.70 -25.23
N PRO A 24 24.97 -21.72 -25.72
CA PRO A 24 26.20 -21.49 -26.45
C PRO A 24 25.90 -20.77 -27.77
N THR A 25 26.58 -19.66 -27.99
CA THR A 25 26.53 -18.79 -29.20
C THR A 25 26.70 -19.54 -30.53
N ALA A 26 27.22 -20.77 -30.49
CA ALA A 26 27.32 -21.65 -31.66
C ALA A 26 25.96 -22.12 -32.21
N ILE A 27 24.90 -22.23 -31.39
CA ILE A 27 23.58 -22.72 -31.83
C ILE A 27 22.81 -21.63 -32.59
N LEU A 28 22.92 -20.37 -32.15
CA LEU A 28 22.33 -19.21 -32.83
C LEU A 28 22.98 -18.97 -34.21
N ALA A 29 24.28 -19.19 -34.34
CA ALA A 29 24.98 -19.09 -35.63
C ALA A 29 24.53 -20.17 -36.63
N PHE A 30 24.20 -21.38 -36.15
CA PHE A 30 23.76 -22.48 -37.00
C PHE A 30 22.33 -22.25 -37.53
N ILE A 31 21.43 -21.71 -36.71
CA ILE A 31 20.05 -21.40 -37.12
C ILE A 31 20.04 -20.28 -38.17
N CYS A 32 20.84 -19.22 -38.00
CA CYS A 32 20.96 -18.16 -39.02
C CYS A 32 21.57 -18.66 -40.35
N PHE A 33 22.54 -19.59 -40.30
CA PHE A 33 23.17 -20.11 -41.51
C PHE A 33 22.24 -21.01 -42.33
N VAL A 34 21.36 -21.78 -41.66
CA VAL A 34 20.35 -22.62 -42.32
C VAL A 34 19.22 -21.77 -42.95
N CYS A 35 18.85 -20.64 -42.34
CA CYS A 35 17.87 -19.72 -42.91
C CYS A 35 18.39 -18.97 -44.15
N LEU A 36 19.69 -18.65 -44.22
CA LEU A 36 20.28 -17.95 -45.38
C LEU A 36 20.43 -18.85 -46.62
N LEU A 37 20.59 -20.17 -46.44
CA LEU A 37 20.75 -21.11 -47.55
C LEU A 37 19.45 -21.64 -48.15
N SER A 38 18.32 -21.51 -47.44
CA SER A 38 17.04 -22.07 -47.86
C SER A 38 16.12 -21.08 -48.59
N GLY A 39 16.46 -19.79 -48.64
CA GLY A 39 15.66 -18.78 -49.37
C GLY A 39 14.24 -18.60 -48.82
N VAL A 40 13.94 -19.13 -47.63
CA VAL A 40 12.63 -19.02 -46.99
C VAL A 40 12.63 -17.76 -46.13
N ALA A 41 11.79 -16.79 -46.49
CA ALA A 41 11.51 -15.63 -45.64
C ALA A 41 10.88 -16.10 -44.32
N CYS A 42 11.55 -15.82 -43.20
CA CYS A 42 11.05 -16.14 -41.87
C CYS A 42 10.03 -15.06 -41.47
N GLN A 43 8.74 -15.34 -41.69
CA GLN A 43 7.64 -14.49 -41.25
C GLN A 43 6.93 -15.16 -40.07
N SER A 44 6.73 -14.37 -39.00
CA SER A 44 6.01 -14.63 -37.75
C SER A 44 6.71 -15.43 -36.65
N TYR A 45 7.22 -14.71 -35.63
CA TYR A 45 6.80 -14.83 -34.22
C TYR A 45 7.51 -13.75 -33.38
N TRP A 46 7.08 -12.50 -33.53
CA TRP A 46 7.34 -11.41 -32.59
C TRP A 46 6.09 -10.55 -32.57
N GLY A 47 5.21 -10.84 -31.63
CA GLY A 47 4.06 -10.00 -31.28
C GLY A 47 4.25 -9.55 -29.83
N ASP A 48 4.21 -8.24 -29.66
CA ASP A 48 4.01 -7.49 -28.42
C ASP A 48 5.17 -7.40 -27.42
N GLU A 49 6.20 -6.64 -27.80
CA GLU A 49 7.14 -5.98 -26.85
C GLU A 49 7.35 -4.49 -27.19
N GLU A 50 6.33 -3.81 -27.70
CA GLU A 50 6.43 -2.42 -28.18
C GLU A 50 5.77 -1.36 -27.27
N ILE A 51 5.55 -1.66 -25.97
CA ILE A 51 5.01 -0.69 -24.99
C ILE A 51 6.01 -0.31 -23.88
N LEU A 52 7.16 -0.98 -23.76
CA LEU A 52 8.15 -0.70 -22.70
C LEU A 52 9.37 0.14 -23.13
N VAL A 53 9.53 0.47 -24.41
CA VAL A 53 10.71 1.20 -24.90
C VAL A 53 10.52 2.73 -24.95
N GLN A 54 9.28 3.24 -24.94
CA GLN A 54 9.05 4.69 -24.96
C GLN A 54 9.25 5.40 -23.61
N ARG A 55 9.27 4.69 -22.47
CA ARG A 55 9.62 5.29 -21.16
C ARG A 55 11.13 5.41 -20.91
N SER A 56 11.96 4.68 -21.66
CA SER A 56 13.42 4.64 -21.45
C SER A 56 14.21 5.62 -22.33
N ALA A 57 13.57 6.22 -23.35
CA ALA A 57 14.25 7.07 -24.32
C ALA A 57 14.28 8.57 -23.97
N LEU A 58 13.55 9.02 -22.94
CA LEU A 58 13.59 10.42 -22.48
C LEU A 58 14.71 10.73 -21.46
N ILE A 59 15.43 9.72 -20.97
CA ILE A 59 16.47 9.91 -19.93
C ILE A 59 17.85 10.27 -20.52
N ARG A 60 18.03 10.31 -21.85
CA ARG A 60 19.39 10.43 -22.42
C ARG A 60 19.87 11.84 -22.77
N ASN A 61 19.13 12.92 -22.50
CA ASN A 61 19.58 14.29 -22.85
C ASN A 61 19.08 15.43 -21.93
N GLY A 62 18.93 15.19 -20.62
CA GLY A 62 18.58 16.24 -19.65
C GLY A 62 19.44 16.13 -18.39
N GLY A 63 19.92 17.26 -17.88
CA GLY A 63 20.90 17.36 -16.78
C GLY A 63 20.52 16.64 -15.49
N GLY A 64 21.52 16.49 -14.62
CA GLY A 64 21.55 15.65 -13.41
C GLY A 64 20.48 15.87 -12.33
N GLU A 65 19.49 16.75 -12.53
CA GLU A 65 18.32 16.88 -11.65
C GLU A 65 17.20 15.86 -11.99
N SER A 66 17.25 15.21 -13.17
CA SER A 66 16.14 14.35 -13.66
C SER A 66 16.19 12.89 -13.20
N LEU A 67 17.33 12.41 -12.68
CA LEU A 67 17.49 11.00 -12.26
C LEU A 67 17.00 10.73 -10.82
N GLU A 68 17.02 11.72 -9.93
CA GLU A 68 16.45 11.60 -8.58
C GLU A 68 14.91 11.61 -8.60
N ALA A 69 14.30 12.37 -9.52
CA ALA A 69 12.86 12.37 -9.73
C ALA A 69 12.31 11.03 -10.26
N ALA A 70 13.15 10.22 -10.93
CA ALA A 70 12.77 8.92 -11.46
C ALA A 70 12.73 7.79 -10.41
N ALA A 71 13.23 8.05 -9.19
CA ALA A 71 13.27 7.07 -8.09
C ALA A 71 12.16 7.29 -7.03
N ARG A 72 11.40 8.39 -7.10
CA ARG A 72 10.21 8.57 -6.26
C ARG A 72 9.06 7.78 -6.88
N SER A 73 8.67 6.67 -6.24
CA SER A 73 7.36 6.07 -6.54
C SER A 73 6.31 7.05 -6.04
N ASP A 74 5.43 7.52 -6.94
CA ASP A 74 4.23 8.25 -6.56
C ASP A 74 3.48 7.45 -5.48
N MET A 75 2.90 8.12 -4.48
CA MET A 75 2.01 7.46 -3.51
C MET A 75 0.80 6.87 -4.24
N GLY A 76 0.58 7.31 -5.49
CA GLY A 76 -0.17 6.60 -6.50
C GLY A 76 -1.65 6.84 -6.35
N THR A 77 -2.41 5.97 -6.99
CA THR A 77 -3.87 6.03 -6.96
C THR A 77 -4.44 4.72 -6.46
N SER A 78 -5.60 4.80 -5.82
CA SER A 78 -6.31 3.64 -5.30
C SER A 78 -7.80 3.73 -5.65
N TRP A 79 -8.43 2.57 -5.77
CA TRP A 79 -9.88 2.51 -5.93
C TRP A 79 -10.56 2.82 -4.60
N VAL A 80 -11.55 3.71 -4.61
CA VAL A 80 -12.43 4.00 -3.48
C VAL A 80 -13.84 3.59 -3.84
N THR A 81 -14.47 2.83 -2.96
CA THR A 81 -15.83 2.35 -3.13
C THR A 81 -16.74 2.91 -2.06
N GLY A 82 -17.94 3.34 -2.44
CA GLY A 82 -18.99 3.67 -1.49
C GLY A 82 -19.70 2.41 -0.96
N PRO A 83 -20.62 2.57 0.01
CA PRO A 83 -21.49 1.49 0.41
C PRO A 83 -22.39 1.06 -0.77
N TYR A 84 -22.78 -0.20 -0.79
CA TYR A 84 -23.86 -0.64 -1.68
C TYR A 84 -25.17 0.02 -1.26
N GLY A 85 -25.89 0.58 -2.23
CA GLY A 85 -27.23 1.11 -2.05
C GLY A 85 -28.28 0.01 -1.86
N ALA A 86 -29.55 0.41 -1.92
CA ALA A 86 -30.67 -0.50 -1.78
C ALA A 86 -30.74 -1.53 -2.92
N CYS A 87 -31.29 -2.71 -2.63
CA CYS A 87 -31.54 -3.73 -3.63
C CYS A 87 -32.69 -3.31 -4.57
N SER A 88 -32.48 -3.39 -5.87
CA SER A 88 -33.53 -3.16 -6.86
C SER A 88 -34.42 -4.40 -7.01
N SER A 89 -35.74 -4.22 -6.83
CA SER A 89 -36.72 -5.29 -7.12
C SER A 89 -36.86 -5.62 -8.60
N SER A 90 -36.29 -4.82 -9.50
CA SER A 90 -36.41 -5.00 -10.95
C SER A 90 -35.36 -5.95 -11.51
N CYS A 91 -34.14 -5.90 -10.95
CA CYS A 91 -32.99 -6.66 -11.45
C CYS A 91 -32.27 -7.49 -10.38
N MET A 92 -32.71 -7.46 -9.12
CA MET A 92 -32.07 -8.18 -8.00
C MET A 92 -30.59 -7.82 -7.87
N GLN A 93 -30.27 -6.54 -8.05
CA GLN A 93 -28.92 -5.99 -7.92
C GLN A 93 -28.92 -4.73 -7.06
N LYS A 94 -27.77 -4.47 -6.45
CA LYS A 94 -27.45 -3.20 -5.79
C LYS A 94 -26.16 -2.63 -6.37
N ALA A 95 -26.13 -1.31 -6.50
CA ALA A 95 -25.02 -0.56 -7.04
C ALA A 95 -24.26 0.18 -5.93
N ARG A 96 -23.00 0.50 -6.18
CA ARG A 96 -22.18 1.40 -5.35
C ARG A 96 -21.34 2.33 -6.23
N THR A 97 -20.84 3.40 -5.63
CA THR A 97 -19.83 4.24 -6.29
C THR A 97 -18.49 3.51 -6.31
N VAL A 98 -17.75 3.66 -7.42
CA VAL A 98 -16.38 3.16 -7.58
C VAL A 98 -15.61 4.27 -8.30
N THR A 99 -14.70 4.93 -7.58
CA THR A 99 -13.91 6.05 -8.10
C THR A 99 -12.43 5.74 -7.94
N CYS A 100 -11.61 6.25 -8.86
CA CYS A 100 -10.16 6.18 -8.72
C CYS A 100 -9.69 7.50 -8.12
N ARG A 101 -8.88 7.47 -7.07
CA ARG A 101 -8.44 8.67 -6.36
C ARG A 101 -6.97 8.64 -6.00
N GLN A 102 -6.35 9.81 -5.92
CA GLN A 102 -4.97 10.00 -5.49
C GLN A 102 -4.84 9.84 -3.97
N VAL A 103 -3.79 9.15 -3.54
CA VAL A 103 -3.60 8.78 -2.13
C VAL A 103 -3.20 9.99 -1.27
N GLU A 104 -2.47 10.96 -1.83
CA GLU A 104 -1.93 12.12 -1.11
C GLU A 104 -2.94 13.24 -0.83
N ASP A 105 -3.98 13.38 -1.64
CA ASP A 105 -4.87 14.56 -1.57
C ASP A 105 -6.36 14.23 -1.84
N ASP A 106 -6.71 12.95 -1.99
CA ASP A 106 -8.07 12.47 -2.29
C ASP A 106 -8.68 13.06 -3.58
N THR A 107 -7.85 13.52 -4.53
CA THR A 107 -8.34 14.01 -5.82
C THR A 107 -8.76 12.88 -6.74
N GLU A 108 -9.87 13.06 -7.47
CA GLU A 108 -10.36 12.04 -8.41
C GLU A 108 -9.50 11.98 -9.68
N MET A 109 -9.04 10.77 -10.02
CA MET A 109 -8.11 10.49 -11.12
C MET A 109 -8.61 9.33 -12.00
N PRO A 110 -9.67 9.52 -12.82
CA PRO A 110 -10.43 8.42 -13.44
C PRO A 110 -9.64 7.43 -14.30
N LEU A 111 -8.48 7.83 -14.82
CA LEU A 111 -7.65 7.05 -15.74
C LEU A 111 -6.34 6.52 -15.11
N ALA A 112 -6.09 6.80 -13.83
CA ALA A 112 -4.81 6.49 -13.19
C ALA A 112 -4.77 5.08 -12.54
N CYS A 113 -5.91 4.57 -12.08
CA CYS A 113 -5.96 3.27 -11.43
C CYS A 113 -5.92 2.13 -12.45
N VAL A 114 -5.31 1.00 -12.04
CA VAL A 114 -5.23 -0.21 -12.85
C VAL A 114 -6.64 -0.79 -13.08
N ALA A 115 -7.03 -0.93 -14.35
CA ALA A 115 -8.37 -1.37 -14.75
C ALA A 115 -8.70 -2.78 -14.27
N ASP A 116 -7.75 -3.72 -14.31
CA ASP A 116 -7.95 -5.11 -13.90
C ASP A 116 -8.19 -5.28 -12.39
N ALA A 117 -7.81 -4.28 -11.59
CA ALA A 117 -8.05 -4.24 -10.15
C ALA A 117 -9.32 -3.48 -9.77
N LYS A 118 -10.14 -3.05 -10.75
CA LYS A 118 -11.34 -2.25 -10.50
C LYS A 118 -12.39 -3.07 -9.72
N PRO A 119 -12.86 -2.58 -8.56
CA PRO A 119 -13.92 -3.23 -7.81
C PRO A 119 -15.24 -3.27 -8.59
N ALA A 120 -15.99 -4.34 -8.36
CA ALA A 120 -17.36 -4.47 -8.85
C ALA A 120 -18.23 -3.29 -8.40
N ALA A 121 -18.82 -2.54 -9.34
CA ALA A 121 -19.77 -1.47 -9.05
C ALA A 121 -21.16 -2.00 -8.68
N HIS A 122 -21.44 -3.27 -8.96
CA HIS A 122 -22.72 -3.92 -8.78
C HIS A 122 -22.53 -5.27 -8.09
N THR A 123 -23.55 -5.70 -7.36
CA THR A 123 -23.60 -7.07 -6.84
C THR A 123 -25.04 -7.57 -6.79
N LYS A 124 -25.21 -8.89 -6.74
CA LYS A 124 -26.52 -9.52 -6.61
C LYS A 124 -27.08 -9.30 -5.20
N CYS A 125 -28.39 -9.21 -5.10
CA CYS A 125 -29.11 -9.11 -3.85
C CYS A 125 -30.42 -9.91 -3.91
N SER A 126 -31.09 -10.10 -2.78
CA SER A 126 -32.37 -10.81 -2.70
C SER A 126 -33.37 -10.05 -1.84
N CYS A 127 -34.55 -9.79 -2.39
CA CYS A 127 -35.66 -9.15 -1.67
C CYS A 127 -36.25 -10.02 -0.53
N GLU A 128 -35.81 -11.27 -0.41
CA GLU A 128 -36.16 -12.13 0.73
C GLU A 128 -35.28 -11.83 1.96
N LEU A 129 -34.07 -11.30 1.74
CA LEU A 129 -33.07 -11.07 2.80
C LEU A 129 -32.91 -9.58 3.14
N GLU A 130 -33.20 -8.69 2.20
CA GLU A 130 -33.09 -7.24 2.38
C GLU A 130 -34.28 -6.50 1.74
N VAL A 131 -34.53 -5.26 2.19
CA VAL A 131 -35.62 -4.44 1.69
C VAL A 131 -35.31 -3.97 0.27
N CYS A 132 -36.24 -4.24 -0.66
CA CYS A 132 -36.10 -3.82 -2.04
C CYS A 132 -36.84 -2.52 -2.35
N VAL A 133 -36.25 -1.72 -3.24
CA VAL A 133 -36.86 -0.53 -3.81
C VAL A 133 -37.25 -0.79 -5.27
N SER A 134 -38.39 -0.22 -5.67
CA SER A 134 -38.94 -0.35 -7.02
C SER A 134 -38.33 0.67 -7.98
N THR A 135 -37.00 0.69 -8.10
CA THR A 135 -36.29 1.55 -9.05
C THR A 135 -35.44 0.70 -10.00
N ALA A 136 -35.39 1.09 -11.27
CA ALA A 136 -34.52 0.47 -12.28
C ALA A 136 -33.14 1.15 -12.37
N GLU A 137 -32.91 2.22 -11.61
CA GLU A 137 -31.61 2.88 -11.51
C GLU A 137 -30.59 1.93 -10.86
N GLY A 138 -29.42 1.79 -11.49
CA GLY A 138 -28.33 0.96 -10.97
C GLY A 138 -28.38 -0.52 -11.37
N CYS A 139 -29.19 -0.91 -12.36
CA CYS A 139 -29.13 -2.26 -12.93
C CYS A 139 -28.04 -2.35 -14.00
N ALA A 140 -27.03 -3.20 -13.79
CA ALA A 140 -25.98 -3.45 -14.77
C ALA A 140 -26.33 -4.58 -15.73
N SER A 141 -26.12 -4.34 -17.02
CA SER A 141 -26.17 -5.36 -18.08
C SER A 141 -24.87 -6.16 -18.08
N GLY A 142 -24.66 -7.00 -17.06
CA GLY A 142 -23.47 -7.85 -16.98
C GLY A 142 -23.24 -8.38 -15.57
N VAL A 143 -22.82 -9.64 -15.48
CA VAL A 143 -22.40 -10.25 -14.22
C VAL A 143 -20.97 -9.79 -13.95
N GLU A 144 -20.78 -8.87 -13.01
CA GLU A 144 -19.45 -8.65 -12.45
C GLU A 144 -19.04 -9.91 -11.69
N ILE A 145 -17.89 -10.46 -12.08
CA ILE A 145 -17.40 -11.74 -11.60
C ILE A 145 -17.01 -11.59 -10.13
N GLU A 146 -17.59 -12.45 -9.30
CA GLU A 146 -17.27 -12.60 -7.89
C GLU A 146 -15.78 -12.91 -7.73
N GLY A 147 -15.07 -12.09 -6.97
CA GLY A 147 -13.62 -12.17 -6.80
C GLY A 147 -13.19 -13.55 -6.29
N GLN A 148 -12.23 -14.16 -6.98
CA GLN A 148 -11.60 -15.39 -6.50
C GLN A 148 -10.89 -15.14 -5.18
N VAL A 149 -11.03 -16.07 -4.24
CA VAL A 149 -10.28 -16.11 -2.98
C VAL A 149 -8.80 -16.32 -3.32
N LEU A 150 -8.05 -15.23 -3.40
CA LEU A 150 -6.60 -15.25 -3.52
C LEU A 150 -5.97 -15.67 -2.18
N PRO A 151 -4.82 -16.36 -2.19
CA PRO A 151 -4.07 -16.70 -0.98
C PRO A 151 -3.73 -15.44 -0.18
N GLU A 152 -3.30 -15.57 1.08
CA GLU A 152 -2.91 -14.45 1.97
C GLU A 152 -1.94 -13.48 1.26
N VAL A 153 -2.50 -12.45 0.60
CA VAL A 153 -1.76 -11.48 -0.20
C VAL A 153 -1.25 -10.41 0.75
N ASP A 154 0.00 -10.02 0.63
CA ASP A 154 0.49 -8.80 1.27
C ASP A 154 -0.35 -7.61 0.77
N HIS A 155 -1.17 -7.01 1.65
CA HIS A 155 -2.11 -5.94 1.33
C HIS A 155 -1.45 -4.57 1.15
N MET A 156 -0.13 -4.50 1.38
CA MET A 156 0.67 -3.30 1.22
C MET A 156 1.66 -3.47 0.07
N GLU A 157 2.20 -2.35 -0.42
CA GLU A 157 3.31 -2.30 -1.36
C GLU A 157 4.33 -1.25 -0.96
N ASP A 158 5.58 -1.45 -1.38
CA ASP A 158 6.68 -0.54 -1.07
C ASP A 158 6.54 0.76 -1.87
N VAL A 159 6.58 1.89 -1.17
CA VAL A 159 6.58 3.23 -1.76
C VAL A 159 8.02 3.66 -2.04
N GLY A 160 8.92 3.44 -1.09
CA GLY A 160 10.31 3.81 -1.28
C GLY A 160 11.09 3.90 0.02
N CYS A 161 12.28 4.48 -0.13
CA CYS A 161 13.26 4.61 0.92
C CYS A 161 13.68 6.08 1.06
N PHE A 162 13.54 6.63 2.25
CA PHE A 162 13.64 8.06 2.52
C PHE A 162 14.54 8.35 3.72
N LYS A 163 15.02 9.60 3.79
CA LYS A 163 15.63 10.16 4.99
C LYS A 163 14.54 10.55 6.00
N LEU A 164 14.92 10.62 7.27
CA LEU A 164 14.06 11.18 8.31
C LEU A 164 14.01 12.71 8.19
N VAL A 165 12.85 13.29 8.52
CA VAL A 165 12.60 14.72 8.41
C VAL A 165 13.02 15.46 9.67
N GLY A 166 13.82 16.52 9.52
CA GLY A 166 14.13 17.45 10.60
C GLY A 166 14.83 16.80 11.79
N SER A 167 14.24 16.94 12.98
CA SER A 167 14.75 16.37 14.23
C SER A 167 14.13 15.01 14.58
N ASP A 168 13.50 14.35 13.61
CA ASP A 168 12.92 13.03 13.83
C ASP A 168 14.03 12.03 14.20
N SER A 169 13.79 11.29 15.28
CA SER A 169 14.81 10.45 15.91
C SER A 169 14.59 8.99 15.55
N THR A 170 15.66 8.20 15.54
CA THR A 170 15.61 6.75 15.35
C THR A 170 15.49 6.01 16.70
N GLN A 171 15.35 6.77 17.79
CA GLN A 171 15.40 6.24 19.13
C GLN A 171 14.02 5.73 19.52
N CYS A 172 13.90 4.41 19.59
CA CYS A 172 12.63 3.77 19.91
C CYS A 172 12.41 3.72 21.43
N PRO A 173 11.47 4.49 22.00
CA PRO A 173 11.19 4.44 23.43
C PRO A 173 10.44 3.14 23.73
N SER A 174 11.09 2.21 24.45
CA SER A 174 10.84 0.77 24.42
C SER A 174 9.46 0.25 24.91
N VAL A 175 8.42 1.08 25.05
CA VAL A 175 7.11 0.68 25.57
C VAL A 175 5.93 1.48 24.97
N VAL A 176 6.17 2.43 24.06
CA VAL A 176 5.11 3.36 23.63
C VAL A 176 4.49 2.89 22.32
N VAL A 177 3.25 2.39 22.38
CA VAL A 177 2.44 2.08 21.18
C VAL A 177 1.69 3.32 20.67
N ARG A 178 1.15 4.09 21.61
CA ARG A 178 0.38 5.31 21.39
C ARG A 178 1.23 6.51 21.80
N ASP A 179 1.90 7.12 20.84
CA ASP A 179 2.77 8.27 21.09
C ASP A 179 2.04 9.58 20.83
N LEU A 180 1.92 10.41 21.87
CA LEU A 180 1.25 11.71 21.78
C LEU A 180 2.17 12.83 21.26
N ALA A 181 3.41 12.53 20.85
CA ALA A 181 4.36 13.52 20.35
C ALA A 181 3.81 14.37 19.19
N CYS A 182 2.95 13.81 18.33
CA CYS A 182 2.34 14.54 17.21
C CYS A 182 1.00 15.22 17.57
N MET A 183 0.49 15.07 18.80
CA MET A 183 -0.78 15.67 19.21
C MET A 183 -0.73 17.20 19.09
N GLU A 184 0.24 17.84 19.71
CA GLU A 184 0.34 19.31 19.71
C GLU A 184 1.15 19.85 18.51
N HIS A 185 1.43 19.01 17.51
CA HIS A 185 2.19 19.43 16.34
C HIS A 185 1.38 20.41 15.49
N THR A 186 1.93 21.59 15.21
CA THR A 186 1.31 22.65 14.40
C THR A 186 2.21 23.14 13.26
N SER A 187 3.36 22.52 13.06
CA SER A 187 4.30 22.91 12.01
C SER A 187 3.91 22.30 10.67
N THR A 188 4.25 22.97 9.57
CA THR A 188 4.09 22.43 8.22
C THR A 188 5.06 21.30 7.89
N THR A 189 6.13 21.15 8.68
CA THR A 189 7.07 20.03 8.59
C THR A 189 6.41 18.73 9.05
N LEU A 190 6.67 17.62 8.38
CA LEU A 190 6.11 16.32 8.75
C LEU A 190 6.49 15.89 10.18
N CYS A 191 5.48 15.61 11.01
CA CYS A 191 5.67 14.98 12.31
C CYS A 191 5.98 13.49 12.13
N SER A 192 7.01 12.99 12.81
CA SER A 192 7.48 11.60 12.66
C SER A 192 7.64 11.17 11.19
N SER A 193 8.14 12.09 10.34
CA SER A 193 8.30 11.87 8.90
C SER A 193 7.01 11.46 8.17
N GLY A 194 5.84 11.88 8.67
CA GLY A 194 4.52 11.61 8.07
C GLY A 194 3.84 10.34 8.62
N LEU A 195 4.42 9.71 9.64
CA LEU A 195 3.89 8.53 10.31
C LEU A 195 3.51 8.89 11.77
N ALA A 196 2.52 9.76 11.89
CA ALA A 196 2.22 10.53 13.11
C ALA A 196 1.43 9.78 14.20
N PHE A 197 1.08 8.52 14.00
CA PHE A 197 0.19 7.78 14.90
C PHE A 197 0.97 6.72 15.69
N PHE A 198 0.71 5.44 15.43
CA PHE A 198 1.26 4.35 16.23
C PHE A 198 2.74 4.13 15.95
N ARG A 199 3.46 3.68 16.98
CA ARG A 199 4.84 3.21 16.84
C ARG A 199 5.05 1.92 17.62
N SER A 200 5.99 1.08 17.19
CA SER A 200 6.29 -0.17 17.87
C SER A 200 7.78 -0.50 17.73
N CYS A 201 8.43 -0.65 18.88
CA CYS A 201 9.85 -0.96 19.02
C CYS A 201 10.15 -2.45 19.05
N ALA A 202 9.14 -3.31 18.86
CA ALA A 202 9.32 -4.74 19.10
C ALA A 202 10.12 -5.40 17.98
N SER A 203 11.05 -6.27 18.37
CA SER A 203 11.79 -7.15 17.44
C SER A 203 10.90 -8.05 16.57
N GLU A 204 9.63 -8.18 16.94
CA GLU A 204 8.62 -9.00 16.28
C GLU A 204 8.02 -8.31 15.03
N HIS A 205 8.13 -6.98 14.90
CA HIS A 205 7.61 -6.20 13.77
C HIS A 205 8.69 -5.68 12.80
N LEU A 206 9.91 -6.23 12.84
CA LEU A 206 11.04 -5.74 12.04
C LEU A 206 10.95 -6.06 10.54
N THR A 207 10.00 -6.91 10.13
CA THR A 207 9.77 -7.17 8.70
C THR A 207 8.73 -6.19 8.16
N GLY A 208 8.89 -5.79 6.90
CA GLY A 208 7.90 -4.95 6.19
C GLY A 208 6.47 -5.47 6.36
N LYS A 209 6.27 -6.80 6.20
CA LYS A 209 4.96 -7.44 6.37
C LYS A 209 4.41 -7.31 7.80
N ALA A 210 5.24 -7.52 8.82
CA ALA A 210 4.80 -7.45 10.21
C ALA A 210 4.49 -6.01 10.66
N CYS A 211 5.26 -5.02 10.19
CA CYS A 211 4.96 -3.61 10.43
C CYS A 211 3.67 -3.18 9.69
N SER A 212 3.52 -3.61 8.44
CA SER A 212 2.30 -3.42 7.66
C SER A 212 1.05 -3.99 8.34
N ALA A 213 1.12 -5.24 8.82
CA ALA A 213 0.01 -5.88 9.52
C ALA A 213 -0.36 -5.09 10.80
N PHE A 214 0.64 -4.71 11.60
CA PHE A 214 0.44 -3.89 12.79
C PHE A 214 -0.29 -2.57 12.47
N CYS A 215 0.14 -1.85 11.42
CA CYS A 215 -0.51 -0.59 11.04
C CYS A 215 -1.93 -0.80 10.51
N LEU A 216 -2.17 -1.84 9.70
CA LEU A 216 -3.52 -2.15 9.20
C LEU A 216 -4.50 -2.52 10.32
N GLU A 217 -4.04 -3.31 11.30
CA GLU A 217 -4.81 -3.63 12.51
C GLU A 217 -5.17 -2.36 13.30
N LYS A 218 -4.38 -1.29 13.15
CA LYS A 218 -4.64 0.03 13.74
C LYS A 218 -5.39 1.00 12.82
N GLY A 219 -5.92 0.53 11.70
CA GLY A 219 -6.68 1.37 10.74
C GLY A 219 -5.82 2.29 9.89
N MET A 220 -4.50 2.12 9.91
CA MET A 220 -3.52 2.96 9.22
C MET A 220 -3.13 2.35 7.88
N ASP A 221 -3.16 3.17 6.83
CA ASP A 221 -2.89 2.76 5.44
C ASP A 221 -1.46 3.05 4.99
N LEU A 222 -0.65 3.64 5.88
CA LEU A 222 0.78 3.81 5.71
C LEU A 222 1.51 3.13 6.86
N SER A 223 2.58 2.41 6.52
CA SER A 223 3.51 1.81 7.48
C SER A 223 4.93 2.16 7.09
N GLY A 224 5.80 2.39 8.06
CA GLY A 224 7.21 2.57 7.78
C GLY A 224 8.13 1.97 8.82
N ILE A 225 9.27 1.49 8.37
CA ILE A 225 10.32 0.94 9.22
C ILE A 225 11.46 1.95 9.29
N VAL A 226 11.72 2.43 10.51
CA VAL A 226 12.79 3.37 10.84
C VAL A 226 14.02 2.59 11.30
N ASP A 227 15.15 2.79 10.60
CA ASP A 227 16.45 2.16 10.87
C ASP A 227 16.42 0.64 11.05
N GLY A 228 15.41 -0.02 10.45
CA GLY A 228 15.21 -1.46 10.63
C GLY A 228 14.83 -1.89 12.05
N ALA A 229 14.47 -0.96 12.95
CA ALA A 229 14.32 -1.19 14.39
C ALA A 229 12.97 -0.74 14.97
N GLU A 230 12.28 0.18 14.30
CA GLU A 230 11.01 0.74 14.76
C GLU A 230 9.99 0.70 13.63
N CYS A 231 8.79 0.21 13.92
CA CYS A 231 7.64 0.35 13.05
C CYS A 231 6.87 1.62 13.41
N ARG A 232 6.47 2.41 12.42
CA ARG A 232 5.61 3.58 12.57
C ARG A 232 4.44 3.53 11.62
N CYS A 233 3.31 4.07 12.04
CA CYS A 233 2.07 4.07 11.27
C CYS A 233 1.61 5.49 10.96
N GLY A 234 1.10 5.67 9.75
CA GLY A 234 0.56 6.93 9.25
C GLY A 234 -0.77 6.71 8.55
N ALA A 235 -1.51 7.80 8.38
CA ALA A 235 -2.67 7.81 7.52
C ALA A 235 -2.42 8.70 6.30
N SER A 236 -2.76 8.22 5.11
CA SER A 236 -2.84 9.10 3.94
C SER A 236 -4.09 9.97 4.01
N VAL A 237 -4.17 11.01 3.18
CA VAL A 237 -5.38 11.83 3.08
C VAL A 237 -6.57 11.01 2.59
N LEU A 238 -6.32 10.02 1.72
CA LEU A 238 -7.34 9.14 1.17
C LEU A 238 -8.03 8.26 2.23
N ASN A 239 -7.35 7.97 3.34
CA ASN A 239 -7.92 7.28 4.50
C ASN A 239 -8.75 8.25 5.36
N GLY A 240 -9.78 8.84 4.74
CA GLY A 240 -10.69 9.80 5.33
C GLY A 240 -11.36 9.33 6.63
N ALA A 241 -11.50 8.02 6.84
CA ALA A 241 -12.00 7.45 8.09
C ALA A 241 -11.16 7.88 9.32
N ILE A 242 -9.83 8.00 9.17
CA ILE A 242 -8.94 8.48 10.25
C ILE A 242 -9.14 9.98 10.51
N TRP A 243 -9.50 10.74 9.48
CA TRP A 243 -9.61 12.19 9.53
C TRP A 243 -11.04 12.69 9.77
N HIS A 244 -11.99 11.79 10.07
CA HIS A 244 -13.43 12.11 10.15
C HIS A 244 -13.96 12.80 8.90
N GLU A 245 -13.47 12.38 7.73
CA GLU A 245 -13.72 13.00 6.41
C GLU A 245 -13.29 14.48 6.32
N GLY A 246 -12.53 14.96 7.31
CA GLY A 246 -11.96 16.30 7.37
C GLY A 246 -10.59 16.40 6.70
N VAL A 247 -10.10 17.63 6.60
CA VAL A 247 -8.75 17.91 6.09
C VAL A 247 -7.73 17.65 7.21
N PRO A 248 -6.69 16.83 6.99
CA PRO A 248 -5.65 16.60 7.99
C PRO A 248 -4.94 17.89 8.38
N ARG A 249 -4.58 18.02 9.66
CA ARG A 249 -3.74 19.15 10.11
C ARG A 249 -2.38 19.10 9.43
N ASP A 250 -1.81 20.27 9.19
CA ASP A 250 -0.50 20.40 8.55
C ASP A 250 0.57 19.59 9.30
N GLY A 251 1.40 18.89 8.54
CA GLY A 251 2.47 18.05 9.07
C GLY A 251 2.04 16.68 9.60
N LEU A 252 0.75 16.35 9.67
CA LEU A 252 0.30 15.01 10.13
C LEU A 252 0.16 14.00 9.00
N ALA A 253 -0.46 14.38 7.88
CA ALA A 253 -0.57 13.54 6.70
C ALA A 253 0.76 13.53 5.93
N MET A 254 1.17 12.35 5.48
CA MET A 254 2.38 12.20 4.68
C MET A 254 2.23 12.90 3.33
N LYS A 255 3.27 13.66 2.96
CA LYS A 255 3.42 14.28 1.64
C LYS A 255 4.76 13.84 1.08
N LEU A 256 4.78 13.02 0.03
CA LEU A 256 6.04 12.49 -0.49
C LEU A 256 6.98 13.61 -0.90
N GLU A 257 6.45 14.72 -1.43
CA GLU A 257 7.22 15.90 -1.82
C GLU A 257 8.13 16.45 -0.71
N GLN A 258 7.76 16.30 0.56
CA GLN A 258 8.54 16.74 1.72
C GLN A 258 9.55 15.70 2.22
N LEU A 259 9.59 14.51 1.61
CA LEU A 259 10.54 13.45 1.94
C LEU A 259 11.69 13.43 0.93
N GLU A 260 12.91 13.45 1.43
CA GLU A 260 14.11 13.24 0.60
C GLU A 260 14.39 11.75 0.45
N LEU A 261 14.78 11.32 -0.75
CA LEU A 261 15.25 9.95 -0.99
C LEU A 261 16.54 9.67 -0.21
N ALA A 262 16.67 8.44 0.28
CA ALA A 262 17.89 8.00 0.95
C ALA A 262 19.01 7.65 -0.05
N ASP A 263 20.26 7.78 0.40
CA ASP A 263 21.45 7.42 -0.39
C ASP A 263 21.53 5.91 -0.64
N SER A 264 22.21 5.51 -1.71
CA SER A 264 22.39 4.10 -2.05
C SER A 264 23.17 3.36 -0.97
N GLY A 265 22.51 2.44 -0.26
CA GLY A 265 23.12 1.53 0.72
C GLY A 265 22.62 1.66 2.16
N THR A 266 21.82 2.69 2.47
CA THR A 266 21.15 2.83 3.77
C THR A 266 19.69 3.14 3.57
N CYS A 267 18.81 2.60 4.42
CA CYS A 267 17.40 2.95 4.40
C CYS A 267 16.90 3.40 5.77
N PRO A 268 17.07 4.69 6.11
CA PRO A 268 16.65 5.21 7.40
C PRO A 268 15.15 5.12 7.62
N LEU A 269 14.35 5.27 6.55
CA LEU A 269 12.90 5.13 6.59
C LEU A 269 12.42 4.42 5.32
N SER A 270 12.02 3.16 5.44
CA SER A 270 11.29 2.47 4.36
C SER A 270 9.80 2.63 4.55
N ILE A 271 9.06 2.99 3.50
CA ILE A 271 7.63 3.28 3.58
C ILE A 271 6.87 2.31 2.68
N ARG A 272 5.75 1.82 3.18
CA ARG A 272 4.80 0.97 2.46
C ARG A 272 3.39 1.54 2.60
N ARG A 273 2.57 1.37 1.58
CA ARG A 273 1.18 1.85 1.56
C ARG A 273 0.20 0.73 1.26
N PHE A 274 -1.05 0.94 1.66
CA PHE A 274 -2.16 0.06 1.30
C PHE A 274 -2.44 0.14 -0.20
N LYS A 275 -2.65 -1.02 -0.83
CA LYS A 275 -2.84 -1.11 -2.30
C LYS A 275 -4.20 -1.67 -2.71
N GLU A 276 -5.00 -2.12 -1.74
CA GLU A 276 -6.34 -2.60 -2.03
C GLU A 276 -7.37 -1.45 -2.07
N PRO A 277 -8.60 -1.73 -2.55
CA PRO A 277 -9.65 -0.73 -2.56
C PRO A 277 -10.05 -0.26 -1.16
N TYR A 278 -10.23 1.05 -1.02
CA TYR A 278 -10.84 1.66 0.16
C TYR A 278 -12.36 1.47 0.11
N VAL A 279 -12.96 1.27 1.27
CA VAL A 279 -14.41 1.11 1.44
C VAL A 279 -14.88 2.23 2.35
N THR A 280 -15.78 3.07 1.85
CA THR A 280 -16.31 4.24 2.56
C THR A 280 -15.18 5.14 3.08
N HIS A 281 -14.24 5.52 2.19
CA HIS A 281 -13.08 6.37 2.51
C HIS A 281 -12.16 5.82 3.63
N GLY A 282 -12.15 4.51 3.87
CA GLY A 282 -11.26 3.88 4.84
C GLY A 282 -10.75 2.52 4.39
N ILE A 283 -9.81 1.97 5.15
CA ILE A 283 -9.38 0.58 5.00
C ILE A 283 -10.57 -0.34 5.35
N PRO A 284 -10.79 -1.46 4.64
CA PRO A 284 -11.81 -2.43 5.01
C PRO A 284 -11.71 -2.90 6.47
N VAL A 285 -12.82 -2.84 7.21
CA VAL A 285 -12.91 -3.19 8.64
C VAL A 285 -12.37 -4.60 8.96
N LYS A 286 -12.42 -5.54 8.00
CA LYS A 286 -11.86 -6.89 8.16
C LYS A 286 -10.35 -6.93 8.44
N TYR A 287 -9.64 -5.85 8.16
CA TYR A 287 -8.20 -5.71 8.43
C TYR A 287 -7.91 -4.98 9.74
N GLN A 288 -8.94 -4.41 10.37
CA GLN A 288 -8.81 -3.55 11.53
C GLN A 288 -9.12 -4.34 12.81
N LEU A 289 -8.33 -4.10 13.84
CA LEU A 289 -8.48 -4.63 15.19
C LEU A 289 -8.25 -3.52 16.22
N GLN A 290 -8.78 -2.32 15.93
CA GLN A 290 -8.70 -1.17 16.80
C GLN A 290 -9.50 -1.41 18.09
N THR A 291 -8.97 -0.90 19.19
CA THR A 291 -9.69 -0.82 20.47
C THR A 291 -10.26 0.59 20.63
N ILE A 292 -11.23 0.78 21.53
CA ILE A 292 -11.76 2.12 21.89
C ILE A 292 -10.61 3.06 22.33
N MET A 293 -9.58 2.52 22.98
CA MET A 293 -8.39 3.30 23.36
C MET A 293 -7.52 3.71 22.17
N ASP A 294 -7.53 2.92 21.09
CA ASP A 294 -6.83 3.27 19.86
C ASP A 294 -7.59 4.36 19.10
N GLU A 295 -8.92 4.28 19.05
CA GLU A 295 -9.79 5.31 18.47
C GLU A 295 -9.64 6.65 19.22
N ALA A 296 -9.78 6.64 20.55
CA ALA A 296 -9.61 7.85 21.36
C ALA A 296 -8.22 8.49 21.22
N TYR A 297 -7.19 7.66 21.05
CA TYR A 297 -5.84 8.13 20.78
C TYR A 297 -5.71 8.76 19.39
N VAL A 298 -6.23 8.11 18.34
CA VAL A 298 -6.26 8.67 16.99
C VAL A 298 -6.98 10.01 16.99
N ASP A 299 -8.14 10.09 17.65
CA ASP A 299 -8.90 11.32 17.79
C ASP A 299 -8.13 12.41 18.50
N SER A 300 -7.36 12.06 19.53
CA SER A 300 -6.49 13.03 20.22
C SER A 300 -5.45 13.62 19.26
N ILE A 301 -4.80 12.78 18.44
CA ILE A 301 -3.84 13.22 17.44
C ILE A 301 -4.53 14.07 16.36
N VAL A 302 -5.70 13.67 15.85
CA VAL A 302 -6.40 14.40 14.79
C VAL A 302 -6.90 15.76 15.28
N LYS A 303 -7.55 15.80 16.45
CA LYS A 303 -8.06 17.03 17.08
C LYS A 303 -6.94 17.93 17.58
N GLY A 304 -5.78 17.37 17.93
CA GLY A 304 -4.64 18.09 18.49
C GLY A 304 -4.81 18.48 19.96
N ALA A 305 -5.65 17.74 20.69
CA ALA A 305 -5.91 17.90 22.11
C ALA A 305 -6.34 16.55 22.69
N PRO A 306 -6.18 16.31 24.01
CA PRO A 306 -6.64 15.08 24.63
C PRO A 306 -8.13 14.84 24.35
N PHE A 307 -8.46 13.64 23.88
CA PHE A 307 -9.83 13.19 23.70
C PHE A 307 -10.19 12.22 24.83
N ASP A 308 -11.27 12.54 25.55
CA ASP A 308 -11.84 11.70 26.59
C ASP A 308 -13.17 11.12 26.08
N PRO A 309 -13.22 9.81 25.76
CA PRO A 309 -14.44 9.19 25.24
C PRO A 309 -15.59 9.20 26.26
N GLU A 310 -15.30 9.29 27.57
CA GLU A 310 -16.33 9.29 28.62
C GLU A 310 -16.98 10.67 28.78
N ALA A 311 -16.32 11.75 28.36
CA ALA A 311 -16.83 13.11 28.50
C ALA A 311 -17.88 13.50 27.43
N GLU A 312 -17.95 12.79 26.29
CA GLU A 312 -18.93 13.05 25.23
C GLU A 312 -20.28 12.33 25.44
N GLU A 313 -20.37 11.32 26.32
CA GLU A 313 -21.65 10.65 26.65
C GLU A 313 -22.60 11.51 27.50
N GLU A 314 -22.15 12.68 27.98
CA GLU A 314 -22.93 13.59 28.84
C GLU A 314 -23.59 14.78 28.08
N LEU A 315 -23.52 14.81 26.74
CA LEU A 315 -24.11 15.85 25.89
C LEU A 315 -25.30 15.34 25.04
#